data_AF-K7KTG8-F1
#
_entry.id   AF-K7KTG8-F1
#
_cell.length_a   1.000
_cell.length_b   1.000
_cell.length_c   1.000
_cell.angle_alpha   90.00
_cell.angle_beta   90.00
_cell.angle_gamma   90.00
#
_symmetry.space_group_name_H-M   'P 1'
#
loop_
_entity.id
_entity.type
_entity.pdbx_description
1 polymer ?
#
loop_
_entity_poly.entity_id
_entity_poly.type
_entity_poly.pdbx_seq_one_letter_code
_entity_poly.pdbx_strand_id
1 'polypeptide(L)'
;MVTLNCLSPSVEPKVSEHMPQIIDMIEKILNNGYAYIVDGDVYFNVEKFPEYGKLSSRDLEDNRAGERVAVDSRKKNPADFALWKSAKPGEPFWESRWGPGRPGWHIECSAMSAAYLGYSFDIHGGGIDLVFPHHENEIAQSCAACKKSDISVWMHNGFVTIDSVKMSKSLGNFFTIRQVIDIYHPLALRYFLMSAHYRSPINYSNIQLESASDRVFYIYETLHECESFLNQHDQTIRKDSIPPDTLDIIDKFHDVFLTSMSDDLHTPVVLAGMSDPLKSINDLLHTRKGKKQQFRIESLSALEKSVRDVLTVLGLMPASYFEVLQQLKEKALKRANLTEDDVLQKIEERAAARIQKEYAKSDAIRKDLAVVGITLMDSPNGTTWRPAIPLPLQELL
;
A
#
# COMPACT_ATOMS: atom_id res chain seq x y z
N MET A 1 4.43 -3.51 -8.51
CA MET A 1 4.64 -2.11 -8.06
C MET A 1 3.92 -1.14 -8.98
N VAL A 2 4.27 -1.05 -10.27
CA VAL A 2 3.56 -0.19 -11.24
C VAL A 2 2.04 -0.41 -11.25
N THR A 3 1.58 -1.66 -11.27
CA THR A 3 0.14 -2.00 -11.21
C THR A 3 -0.56 -1.50 -9.94
N LEU A 4 0.17 -1.27 -8.85
CA LEU A 4 -0.36 -0.71 -7.60
C LEU A 4 -0.12 0.80 -7.51
N ASN A 5 0.22 1.46 -8.62
CA ASN A 5 0.54 2.89 -8.69
C ASN A 5 1.65 3.33 -7.72
N CYS A 6 2.60 2.45 -7.42
CA CYS A 6 3.83 2.87 -6.75
C CYS A 6 4.71 3.60 -7.78
N LEU A 7 5.14 4.81 -7.44
CA LEU A 7 6.16 5.52 -8.22
C LEU A 7 7.44 4.68 -8.29
N SER A 8 8.14 4.78 -9.41
CA SER A 8 9.46 4.16 -9.52
C SER A 8 10.44 4.91 -8.62
N PRO A 9 11.34 4.20 -7.91
CA PRO A 9 12.40 4.88 -7.18
C PRO A 9 13.31 5.63 -8.17
N SER A 10 13.93 6.72 -7.72
CA SER A 10 14.91 7.46 -8.55
C SER A 10 16.10 6.59 -8.94
N VAL A 11 16.46 5.62 -8.09
CA VAL A 11 17.52 4.64 -8.30
C VAL A 11 17.07 3.28 -7.74
N GLU A 12 17.27 2.20 -8.48
CA GLU A 12 17.03 0.82 -8.06
C GLU A 12 18.34 0.01 -8.16
N PRO A 13 19.28 0.19 -7.22
CA PRO A 13 20.62 -0.36 -7.34
C PRO A 13 20.64 -1.87 -7.13
N LYS A 14 21.50 -2.56 -7.88
CA LYS A 14 21.70 -4.00 -7.76
C LYS A 14 23.03 -4.31 -7.09
N VAL A 15 23.01 -5.20 -6.11
CA VAL A 15 24.21 -5.67 -5.39
C VAL A 15 25.33 -6.10 -6.34
N SER A 16 24.97 -6.84 -7.40
CA SER A 16 25.92 -7.34 -8.40
C SER A 16 26.69 -6.24 -9.15
N GLU A 17 26.16 -5.01 -9.16
CA GLU A 17 26.75 -3.85 -9.82
C GLU A 17 27.52 -2.94 -8.83
N HIS A 18 27.51 -3.26 -7.53
CA HIS A 18 28.07 -2.42 -6.45
C HIS A 18 29.14 -3.13 -5.61
N MET A 19 29.71 -4.22 -6.14
CA MET A 19 30.74 -4.98 -5.46
C MET A 19 31.98 -4.17 -5.07
N PRO A 20 32.50 -3.22 -5.88
CA PRO A 20 33.61 -2.38 -5.46
C PRO A 20 33.32 -1.55 -4.20
N GLN A 21 32.13 -0.96 -4.10
CA GLN A 21 31.69 -0.16 -2.95
C GLN A 21 31.53 -1.03 -1.70
N ILE A 22 30.99 -2.24 -1.86
CA ILE A 22 30.86 -3.20 -0.77
C ILE A 22 32.24 -3.60 -0.25
N ILE A 23 33.16 -3.99 -1.13
CA ILE A 23 34.53 -4.40 -0.74
C ILE A 23 35.26 -3.23 -0.05
N ASP A 24 35.17 -2.01 -0.59
CA ASP A 24 35.75 -0.80 0.02
C ASP A 24 35.19 -0.52 1.42
N MET A 25 33.88 -0.67 1.63
CA MET A 25 33.28 -0.49 2.95
C MET A 25 33.78 -1.53 3.95
N ILE A 26 33.89 -2.80 3.55
CA ILE A 26 34.43 -3.86 4.41
C ILE A 26 35.89 -3.58 4.77
N GLU A 27 36.70 -3.12 3.80
CA GLU A 27 38.08 -2.69 4.06
C GLU A 27 38.14 -1.55 5.09
N LYS A 28 37.26 -0.54 4.99
CA LYS A 28 37.18 0.53 5.99
C LYS A 28 36.83 0.02 7.37
N ILE A 29 35.83 -0.87 7.48
CA ILE A 29 35.42 -1.46 8.77
C ILE A 29 36.57 -2.27 9.39
N LEU A 30 37.30 -3.04 8.58
CA LEU A 30 38.50 -3.78 9.01
C LEU A 30 39.60 -2.83 9.49
N ASN A 31 39.94 -1.82 8.70
CA ASN A 31 40.99 -0.84 9.00
C ASN A 31 40.67 -0.03 10.26
N ASN A 32 39.38 0.25 10.50
CA ASN A 32 38.91 0.92 11.71
C ASN A 32 38.82 -0.02 12.93
N GLY A 33 39.12 -1.32 12.74
CA GLY A 33 39.27 -2.30 13.80
C GLY A 33 37.96 -2.95 14.29
N TYR A 34 36.85 -2.78 13.56
CA TYR A 34 35.52 -3.30 13.90
C TYR A 34 35.18 -4.64 13.25
N ALA A 35 36.09 -5.20 12.45
CA ALA A 35 35.91 -6.50 11.81
C ALA A 35 37.15 -7.39 11.95
N TYR A 36 37.00 -8.67 11.65
CA TYR A 36 38.11 -9.63 11.61
C TYR A 36 37.87 -10.71 10.54
N ILE A 37 38.97 -11.28 10.07
CA ILE A 37 39.00 -12.31 9.01
C ILE A 37 39.15 -13.69 9.68
N VAL A 38 38.40 -14.69 9.21
CA VAL A 38 38.57 -16.10 9.59
C VAL A 38 38.33 -16.98 8.37
N ASP A 39 39.35 -17.72 7.93
CA ASP A 39 39.28 -18.67 6.81
C ASP A 39 38.63 -18.10 5.53
N GLY A 40 38.90 -16.83 5.20
CA GLY A 40 38.32 -16.13 4.04
C GLY A 40 36.93 -15.50 4.26
N ASP A 41 36.26 -15.79 5.37
CA ASP A 41 35.09 -15.03 5.82
C ASP A 41 35.54 -13.74 6.53
N VAL A 42 34.73 -12.69 6.45
CA VAL A 42 34.92 -11.46 7.23
C VAL A 42 33.70 -11.23 8.10
N TYR A 43 33.91 -11.08 9.41
CA TYR A 43 32.86 -10.85 10.40
C TYR A 43 32.99 -9.48 11.03
N PHE A 44 31.84 -8.85 11.28
CA PHE A 44 31.74 -7.70 12.15
C PHE A 44 31.89 -8.15 13.60
N ASN A 45 32.68 -7.42 14.39
CA ASN A 45 32.87 -7.66 15.82
C ASN A 45 31.91 -6.76 16.61
N VAL A 46 30.80 -7.32 17.07
CA VAL A 46 29.75 -6.53 17.75
C VAL A 46 30.22 -5.98 19.10
N GLU A 47 31.12 -6.68 19.81
CA GLU A 47 31.64 -6.22 21.10
C GLU A 47 32.44 -4.92 20.99
N LYS A 48 33.02 -4.66 19.81
CA LYS A 48 33.75 -3.43 19.55
C LYS A 48 32.85 -2.23 19.24
N PHE A 49 31.54 -2.42 19.09
CA PHE A 49 30.57 -1.36 18.80
C PHE A 49 29.59 -1.21 19.98
N PRO A 50 29.90 -0.37 20.98
CA PRO A 50 29.10 -0.28 22.22
C PRO A 50 27.65 0.17 22.02
N GLU A 51 27.33 0.84 20.91
CA GLU A 51 25.96 1.28 20.60
C GLU A 51 25.12 0.21 19.88
N TYR A 52 25.63 -1.02 19.70
CA TYR A 52 24.89 -2.08 19.03
C TYR A 52 23.61 -2.46 19.82
N GLY A 53 22.46 -2.46 19.15
CA GLY A 53 21.15 -2.74 19.76
C GLY A 53 20.32 -1.48 20.05
N LYS A 54 20.86 -0.29 19.78
CA LYS A 54 20.22 1.00 20.07
C LYS A 54 18.92 1.21 19.29
N LEU A 55 18.85 0.78 18.02
CA LEU A 55 17.62 0.94 17.22
C LEU A 55 16.52 -0.01 17.70
N SER A 56 16.90 -1.26 17.94
CA SER A 56 15.99 -2.32 18.36
C SER A 56 15.62 -2.31 19.84
N SER A 57 16.32 -1.48 20.64
CA SER A 57 16.24 -1.46 22.11
C SER A 57 16.48 -2.85 22.73
N ARG A 58 17.42 -3.62 22.15
CA ARG A 58 17.78 -4.97 22.61
C ARG A 58 19.16 -4.97 23.24
N ASP A 59 19.28 -5.63 24.38
CA ASP A 59 20.57 -5.89 24.99
C ASP A 59 21.34 -6.98 24.21
N LEU A 60 22.67 -6.87 24.20
CA LEU A 60 23.55 -7.86 23.56
C LEU A 60 23.34 -9.28 24.11
N GLU A 61 22.92 -9.41 25.37
CA GLU A 61 22.63 -10.71 26.00
C GLU A 61 21.34 -11.36 25.47
N ASP A 62 20.35 -10.56 25.08
CA ASP A 62 19.10 -10.99 24.45
C ASP A 62 19.29 -11.35 22.96
N ASN A 63 20.39 -10.88 22.37
CA ASN A 63 20.77 -11.14 20.97
C ASN A 63 21.42 -12.51 20.75
N ARG A 64 21.35 -13.42 21.74
CA ARG A 64 21.63 -14.85 21.54
C ARG A 64 20.55 -15.43 20.60
N ALA A 65 20.85 -15.29 19.31
CA ALA A 65 20.13 -15.74 18.13
C ALA A 65 18.96 -16.70 18.41
N GLY A 66 17.77 -16.29 17.96
CA GLY A 66 16.68 -17.23 17.70
C GLY A 66 17.17 -18.41 16.88
N GLU A 67 16.92 -19.60 17.40
CA GLU A 67 17.37 -20.93 16.96
C GLU A 67 16.97 -21.29 15.51
N ARG A 68 17.64 -20.73 14.49
CA ARG A 68 17.45 -21.19 13.10
C ARG A 68 18.72 -21.43 12.29
N VAL A 69 19.88 -20.97 12.73
CA VAL A 69 21.17 -21.22 12.04
C VAL A 69 22.15 -21.81 13.05
N ALA A 70 22.82 -22.90 12.68
CA ALA A 70 23.88 -23.48 13.51
C ALA A 70 24.91 -22.40 13.85
N VAL A 71 25.22 -22.24 15.14
CA VAL A 71 26.22 -21.28 15.61
C VAL A 71 27.55 -21.65 14.99
N ASP A 72 28.11 -20.77 14.16
CA ASP A 72 29.46 -20.94 13.62
C ASP A 72 30.45 -20.74 14.77
N SER A 73 31.04 -21.84 15.25
CA SER A 73 31.96 -21.86 16.39
C SER A 73 33.26 -21.08 16.15
N ARG A 74 33.51 -20.64 14.91
CA ARG A 74 34.67 -19.82 14.55
C ARG A 74 34.50 -18.33 14.87
N LYS A 75 33.26 -17.89 15.14
CA LYS A 75 32.98 -16.51 15.55
C LYS A 75 33.51 -16.26 16.95
N LYS A 76 34.07 -15.06 17.18
CA LYS A 76 34.50 -14.59 18.50
C LYS A 76 33.31 -14.37 19.42
N ASN A 77 32.22 -13.84 18.90
CA ASN A 77 30.95 -13.68 19.60
C ASN A 77 29.79 -14.28 18.76
N PRO A 78 28.84 -15.02 19.35
CA PRO A 78 27.68 -15.56 18.62
C PRO A 78 26.86 -14.53 17.83
N ALA A 79 26.81 -13.29 18.31
CA ALA A 79 26.11 -12.17 17.68
C ALA A 79 26.90 -11.52 16.51
N ASP A 80 28.17 -11.87 16.31
CA ASP A 80 28.95 -11.42 15.16
C ASP A 80 28.26 -11.85 13.85
N PHE A 81 28.15 -10.92 12.90
CA PHE A 81 27.50 -11.16 11.62
C PHE A 81 28.47 -11.00 10.46
N ALA A 82 28.20 -11.69 9.36
CA ALA A 82 29.09 -11.71 8.21
C ALA A 82 29.00 -10.40 7.41
N LEU A 83 30.16 -9.85 7.08
CA LEU A 83 30.36 -8.80 6.09
C LEU A 83 30.69 -9.42 4.73
N TRP A 84 31.51 -10.46 4.74
CA TRP A 84 31.90 -11.25 3.56
C TRP A 84 31.84 -12.74 3.89
N LYS A 85 31.37 -13.54 2.94
CA LYS A 85 31.37 -15.00 3.02
C LYS A 85 32.20 -15.58 1.90
N SER A 86 33.20 -16.37 2.25
CA SER A 86 33.95 -17.20 1.30
C SER A 86 33.00 -18.09 0.49
N ALA A 87 33.32 -18.27 -0.79
CA ALA A 87 32.51 -19.04 -1.71
C ALA A 87 32.65 -20.54 -1.44
N LYS A 88 31.53 -21.27 -1.42
CA LYS A 88 31.57 -22.74 -1.44
C LYS A 88 31.76 -23.23 -2.89
N PRO A 89 32.31 -24.45 -3.09
CA PRO A 89 32.45 -25.02 -4.42
C PRO A 89 31.13 -25.00 -5.21
N GLY A 90 31.14 -24.39 -6.39
CA GLY A 90 29.98 -24.29 -7.28
C GLY A 90 29.03 -23.12 -7.00
N GLU A 91 29.24 -22.31 -5.97
CA GLU A 91 28.47 -21.08 -5.74
C GLU A 91 28.98 -19.92 -6.62
N PRO A 92 28.10 -19.00 -7.07
CA PRO A 92 28.53 -17.75 -7.66
C PRO A 92 29.37 -16.93 -6.68
N PHE A 93 30.42 -16.28 -7.18
CA PHE A 93 31.34 -15.50 -6.37
C PHE A 93 31.87 -14.27 -7.10
N TRP A 94 32.46 -13.38 -6.32
CA TRP A 94 33.26 -12.25 -6.75
C TRP A 94 34.64 -12.33 -6.11
N GLU A 95 35.64 -11.85 -6.84
CA GLU A 95 37.00 -11.74 -6.33
C GLU A 95 37.09 -10.63 -5.27
N SER A 96 37.87 -10.87 -4.22
CA SER A 96 38.14 -9.90 -3.16
C SER A 96 39.52 -10.12 -2.56
N ARG A 97 39.97 -9.18 -1.72
CA ARG A 97 41.24 -9.32 -0.98
C ARG A 97 41.26 -10.48 0.01
N TRP A 98 40.10 -11.02 0.36
CA TRP A 98 39.95 -12.16 1.28
C TRP A 98 39.71 -13.47 0.52
N GLY A 99 39.86 -13.46 -0.81
CA GLY A 99 39.58 -14.58 -1.70
C GLY A 99 38.17 -14.52 -2.31
N PRO A 100 37.82 -15.52 -3.14
CA PRO A 100 36.52 -15.58 -3.80
C PRO A 100 35.40 -15.72 -2.78
N GLY A 101 34.35 -14.92 -2.92
CA GLY A 101 33.23 -14.93 -2.01
C GLY A 101 32.05 -14.08 -2.45
N ARG A 102 31.19 -13.75 -1.49
CA ARG A 102 29.98 -12.96 -1.71
C ARG A 102 29.70 -12.08 -0.49
N PRO A 103 28.96 -10.98 -0.66
CA PRO A 103 28.63 -10.11 0.45
C PRO A 103 27.74 -10.82 1.48
N GLY A 104 27.85 -10.38 2.73
CA GLY A 104 26.85 -10.67 3.75
C GLY A 104 25.58 -9.86 3.50
N TRP A 105 24.43 -10.37 3.92
CA TRP A 105 23.13 -9.74 3.62
C TRP A 105 23.04 -8.26 4.02
N HIS A 106 23.65 -7.87 5.15
CA HIS A 106 23.51 -6.50 5.68
C HIS A 106 24.41 -5.47 4.96
N ILE A 107 25.64 -5.87 4.56
CA ILE A 107 26.63 -4.91 4.04
C ILE A 107 26.20 -4.28 2.70
N GLU A 108 25.34 -4.99 1.98
CA GLU A 108 24.77 -4.57 0.71
C GLU A 108 24.07 -3.22 0.83
N CYS A 109 23.14 -3.09 1.79
CA CYS A 109 22.35 -1.89 1.99
C CYS A 109 23.18 -0.72 2.53
N SER A 110 24.10 -0.95 3.48
CA SER A 110 25.02 0.09 3.96
C SER A 110 25.90 0.65 2.84
N ALA A 111 26.49 -0.22 2.02
CA ALA A 111 27.40 0.21 0.96
C ALA A 111 26.67 0.95 -0.16
N MET A 112 25.51 0.44 -0.60
CA MET A 112 24.75 1.08 -1.67
C MET A 112 24.12 2.39 -1.20
N SER A 113 23.53 2.44 0.00
CA SER A 113 22.98 3.70 0.53
C SER A 113 24.08 4.77 0.68
N ALA A 114 25.25 4.41 1.21
CA ALA A 114 26.38 5.34 1.30
C ALA A 114 26.88 5.82 -0.07
N ALA A 115 26.81 5.00 -1.12
CA ALA A 115 27.24 5.37 -2.46
C ALA A 115 26.33 6.41 -3.12
N TYR A 116 25.02 6.35 -2.86
CA TYR A 116 24.04 7.24 -3.49
C TYR A 116 23.66 8.45 -2.63
N LEU A 117 23.58 8.25 -1.31
CA LEU A 117 23.06 9.24 -0.35
C LEU A 117 24.16 9.78 0.57
N GLY A 118 25.35 9.16 0.56
CA GLY A 118 26.39 9.44 1.55
C GLY A 118 26.15 8.69 2.87
N TYR A 119 27.09 8.84 3.80
CA TYR A 119 26.98 8.21 5.13
C TYR A 119 25.94 8.89 6.03
N SER A 120 25.40 10.04 5.63
CA SER A 120 24.37 10.74 6.38
C SER A 120 23.26 11.22 5.46
N PHE A 121 22.03 10.84 5.79
CA PHE A 121 20.83 11.14 5.01
C PHE A 121 19.57 11.07 5.90
N ASP A 122 18.46 11.58 5.38
CA ASP A 122 17.31 11.93 6.23
C ASP A 122 16.49 10.73 6.72
N ILE A 123 16.04 9.87 5.81
CA ILE A 123 15.04 8.81 6.09
C ILE A 123 15.51 7.46 5.56
N HIS A 124 15.48 6.43 6.42
CA HIS A 124 15.66 5.03 6.04
C HIS A 124 14.42 4.21 6.38
N GLY A 125 13.80 3.58 5.39
CA GLY A 125 12.56 2.83 5.52
C GLY A 125 12.71 1.31 5.43
N GLY A 126 11.79 0.54 6.01
CA GLY A 126 11.73 -0.92 5.85
C GLY A 126 10.55 -1.58 6.55
N GLY A 127 10.43 -2.90 6.44
CA GLY A 127 9.47 -3.66 7.26
C GLY A 127 9.90 -3.71 8.72
N ILE A 128 8.96 -3.84 9.66
CA ILE A 128 9.26 -3.91 11.10
C ILE A 128 10.17 -5.10 11.47
N ASP A 129 10.19 -6.18 10.66
CA ASP A 129 11.17 -7.27 10.82
C ASP A 129 12.60 -6.90 10.43
N LEU A 130 12.81 -5.79 9.74
CA LEU A 130 14.14 -5.29 9.41
C LEU A 130 14.77 -4.49 10.54
N VAL A 131 14.00 -4.02 11.55
CA VAL A 131 14.56 -3.37 12.75
C VAL A 131 15.72 -4.18 13.31
N PHE A 132 15.52 -5.49 13.46
CA PHE A 132 16.55 -6.41 13.91
C PHE A 132 16.50 -7.75 13.15
N PRO A 133 17.64 -8.28 12.67
CA PRO A 133 18.99 -7.72 12.83
C PRO A 133 19.39 -6.73 11.73
N HIS A 134 18.57 -6.52 10.69
CA HIS A 134 19.05 -5.91 9.44
C HIS A 134 19.49 -4.45 9.61
N HIS A 135 18.60 -3.54 9.98
CA HIS A 135 18.88 -2.12 10.14
C HIS A 135 19.85 -1.85 11.31
N GLU A 136 19.79 -2.65 12.38
CA GLU A 136 20.78 -2.59 13.47
C GLU A 136 22.20 -2.87 12.94
N ASN A 137 22.35 -3.89 12.09
CA ASN A 137 23.63 -4.21 11.46
C ASN A 137 24.06 -3.13 10.47
N GLU A 138 23.13 -2.53 9.74
CA GLU A 138 23.45 -1.44 8.83
C GLU A 138 23.98 -0.20 9.55
N ILE A 139 23.38 0.17 10.69
CA ILE A 139 23.89 1.26 11.55
C ILE A 139 25.31 0.94 11.99
N ALA A 140 25.53 -0.26 12.52
CA ALA A 140 26.84 -0.68 13.02
C ALA A 140 27.91 -0.64 11.90
N GLN A 141 27.57 -1.14 10.71
CA GLN A 141 28.46 -1.13 9.54
C GLN A 141 28.79 0.29 9.08
N SER A 142 27.77 1.14 8.90
CA SER A 142 27.96 2.51 8.41
C SER A 142 28.74 3.37 9.41
N CYS A 143 28.45 3.28 10.71
CA CYS A 143 29.19 3.97 11.77
C CYS A 143 30.63 3.46 11.92
N ALA A 144 30.84 2.14 11.80
CA ALA A 144 32.17 1.56 11.83
C ALA A 144 33.02 1.96 10.62
N ALA A 145 32.42 2.13 9.45
CA ALA A 145 33.09 2.62 8.25
C ALA A 145 33.34 4.14 8.32
N CYS A 146 32.40 4.91 8.85
CA CYS A 146 32.44 6.36 8.96
C CYS A 146 31.85 6.85 10.29
N LYS A 147 32.68 7.46 11.15
CA LYS A 147 32.23 8.00 12.46
C LYS A 147 31.21 9.13 12.38
N LYS A 148 31.02 9.74 11.21
CA LYS A 148 30.03 10.80 10.95
C LYS A 148 28.75 10.25 10.32
N SER A 149 28.59 8.93 10.28
CA SER A 149 27.38 8.31 9.77
C SER A 149 26.19 8.72 10.64
N ASP A 150 25.11 9.18 10.02
CA ASP A 150 23.91 9.64 10.74
C ASP A 150 22.67 9.55 9.85
N ILE A 151 21.72 8.70 10.26
CA ILE A 151 20.42 8.56 9.62
C ILE A 151 19.40 9.15 10.60
N SER A 152 18.77 10.25 10.21
CA SER A 152 17.96 11.05 11.15
C SER A 152 16.66 10.37 11.54
N VAL A 153 16.01 9.66 10.61
CA VAL A 153 14.71 9.03 10.83
C VAL A 153 14.70 7.60 10.30
N TRP A 154 14.26 6.67 11.13
CA TRP A 154 13.97 5.29 10.75
C TRP A 154 12.47 5.05 10.71
N MET A 155 11.95 4.60 9.57
CA MET A 155 10.51 4.37 9.37
C MET A 155 10.24 2.90 9.10
N HIS A 156 9.43 2.27 9.96
CA HIS A 156 9.11 0.85 9.83
C HIS A 156 7.62 0.59 9.66
N ASN A 157 7.25 -0.13 8.59
CA ASN A 157 5.86 -0.52 8.38
C ASN A 157 5.50 -1.81 9.12
N GLY A 158 4.25 -1.90 9.59
CA GLY A 158 3.69 -3.06 10.27
C GLY A 158 3.59 -4.30 9.37
N PHE A 159 3.35 -5.45 10.00
CA PHE A 159 3.17 -6.71 9.27
C PHE A 159 1.83 -6.80 8.56
N VAL A 160 1.79 -7.60 7.49
CA VAL A 160 0.54 -8.16 6.96
C VAL A 160 0.27 -9.50 7.64
N THR A 161 -0.89 -9.64 8.29
CA THR A 161 -1.35 -10.89 8.93
C THR A 161 -2.51 -11.51 8.16
N ILE A 162 -2.76 -12.79 8.34
CA ILE A 162 -3.99 -13.50 7.93
C ILE A 162 -4.52 -14.20 9.18
N ASP A 163 -5.78 -13.96 9.55
CA ASP A 163 -6.37 -14.49 10.79
C ASP A 163 -5.50 -14.22 12.03
N SER A 164 -4.93 -13.02 12.10
CA SER A 164 -3.98 -12.61 13.17
C SER A 164 -2.66 -13.40 13.22
N VAL A 165 -2.35 -14.23 12.22
CA VAL A 165 -1.07 -14.94 12.06
C VAL A 165 -0.24 -14.29 10.95
N LYS A 166 1.07 -14.13 11.15
CA LYS A 166 1.97 -13.55 10.12
C LYS A 166 1.88 -14.36 8.82
N MET A 167 1.79 -13.66 7.68
CA MET A 167 1.84 -14.28 6.35
C MET A 167 3.22 -14.94 6.13
N SER A 168 3.26 -16.24 5.81
CA SER A 168 4.52 -16.91 5.49
C SER A 168 4.33 -18.05 4.49
N LYS A 169 5.30 -18.24 3.59
CA LYS A 169 5.28 -19.36 2.62
C LYS A 169 5.20 -20.73 3.33
N SER A 170 5.83 -20.86 4.50
CA SER A 170 5.87 -22.10 5.29
C SER A 170 4.52 -22.50 5.89
N LEU A 171 3.63 -21.54 6.18
CA LEU A 171 2.31 -21.81 6.74
C LEU A 171 1.23 -21.99 5.66
N GLY A 172 1.57 -21.85 4.38
CA GLY A 172 0.60 -21.91 3.28
C GLY A 172 -0.38 -20.73 3.22
N ASN A 173 -0.35 -19.83 4.21
CA ASN A 173 -1.20 -18.65 4.34
C ASN A 173 -0.60 -17.44 3.59
N PHE A 174 -0.11 -17.62 2.36
CA PHE A 174 0.55 -16.57 1.58
C PHE A 174 -0.15 -16.33 0.25
N PHE A 175 -0.53 -15.07 0.01
CA PHE A 175 -1.12 -14.64 -1.26
C PHE A 175 -0.17 -13.66 -1.95
N THR A 176 0.14 -13.95 -3.21
CA THR A 176 0.88 -12.99 -4.05
C THR A 176 -0.05 -11.86 -4.47
N ILE A 177 0.52 -10.68 -4.70
CA ILE A 177 -0.20 -9.55 -5.32
C ILE A 177 -0.92 -9.99 -6.60
N ARG A 178 -0.28 -10.84 -7.42
CA ARG A 178 -0.85 -11.37 -8.68
C ARG A 178 -2.13 -12.16 -8.48
N GLN A 179 -2.18 -13.00 -7.44
CA GLN A 179 -3.39 -13.74 -7.08
C GLN A 179 -4.50 -12.81 -6.59
N VAL A 180 -4.17 -11.79 -5.81
CA VAL A 180 -5.18 -10.85 -5.28
C VAL A 180 -5.76 -9.97 -6.41
N ILE A 181 -4.90 -9.40 -7.26
CA ILE A 181 -5.37 -8.54 -8.36
C ILE A 181 -6.06 -9.31 -9.50
N ASP A 182 -5.98 -10.64 -9.48
CA ASP A 182 -6.75 -11.49 -10.38
C ASP A 182 -8.26 -11.40 -10.10
N ILE A 183 -8.63 -11.20 -8.83
CA ILE A 183 -10.02 -11.17 -8.35
C ILE A 183 -10.46 -9.81 -7.77
N TYR A 184 -9.54 -8.93 -7.40
CA TYR A 184 -9.81 -7.54 -6.99
C TYR A 184 -9.11 -6.55 -7.93
N HIS A 185 -9.66 -5.35 -8.07
CA HIS A 185 -8.98 -4.31 -8.84
C HIS A 185 -7.73 -3.82 -8.08
N PRO A 186 -6.60 -3.50 -8.76
CA PRO A 186 -5.39 -3.03 -8.09
C PRO A 186 -5.59 -1.80 -7.20
N LEU A 187 -6.48 -0.87 -7.59
CA LEU A 187 -6.81 0.30 -6.78
C LEU A 187 -7.62 -0.05 -5.52
N ALA A 188 -8.42 -1.12 -5.55
CA ALA A 188 -9.08 -1.64 -4.35
C ALA A 188 -8.07 -2.24 -3.37
N LEU A 189 -7.09 -3.00 -3.87
CA LEU A 189 -5.98 -3.50 -3.04
C LEU A 189 -5.14 -2.34 -2.47
N ARG A 190 -4.85 -1.31 -3.27
CA ARG A 190 -4.13 -0.12 -2.78
C ARG A 190 -4.92 0.61 -1.70
N TYR A 191 -6.21 0.85 -1.92
CA TYR A 191 -7.10 1.47 -0.93
C TYR A 191 -7.11 0.67 0.39
N PHE A 192 -7.25 -0.66 0.31
CA PHE A 192 -7.17 -1.55 1.47
C PHE A 192 -5.85 -1.40 2.23
N LEU A 193 -4.71 -1.38 1.54
CA LEU A 193 -3.40 -1.23 2.19
C LEU A 193 -3.25 0.12 2.90
N MET A 194 -3.97 1.16 2.47
CA MET A 194 -3.98 2.49 3.08
C MET A 194 -5.11 2.69 4.09
N SER A 195 -6.00 1.71 4.28
CA SER A 195 -7.07 1.80 5.28
C SER A 195 -6.58 1.52 6.71
N ALA A 196 -5.32 1.12 6.86
CA ALA A 196 -4.63 1.03 8.14
C ALA A 196 -3.43 1.98 8.14
N HIS A 197 -3.09 2.52 9.32
CA HIS A 197 -1.88 3.30 9.52
C HIS A 197 -0.65 2.45 9.18
N TYR A 198 0.37 2.99 8.50
CA TYR A 198 1.46 2.19 7.96
C TYR A 198 2.25 1.42 9.04
N ARG A 199 2.28 1.93 10.28
CA ARG A 199 2.92 1.29 11.45
C ARG A 199 2.09 0.18 12.09
N SER A 200 0.79 0.14 11.80
CA SER A 200 -0.12 -0.85 12.38
C SER A 200 -0.07 -2.15 11.57
N PRO A 201 -0.20 -3.33 12.21
CA PRO A 201 -0.45 -4.56 11.49
C PRO A 201 -1.74 -4.43 10.66
N ILE A 202 -1.70 -4.88 9.42
CA ILE A 202 -2.89 -4.97 8.57
C ILE A 202 -3.31 -6.44 8.45
N ASN A 203 -4.55 -6.72 8.82
CA ASN A 203 -5.11 -8.05 8.70
C ASN A 203 -5.68 -8.24 7.30
N TYR A 204 -5.08 -9.09 6.48
CA TYR A 204 -5.66 -9.49 5.20
C TYR A 204 -6.97 -10.23 5.45
N SER A 205 -8.07 -9.67 4.94
CA SER A 205 -9.38 -10.28 5.05
C SER A 205 -10.23 -9.96 3.83
N ASN A 206 -10.99 -10.97 3.36
CA ASN A 206 -11.89 -10.82 2.23
C ASN A 206 -12.94 -9.71 2.49
N ILE A 207 -13.46 -9.59 3.73
CA ILE A 207 -14.43 -8.54 4.06
C ILE A 207 -13.87 -7.14 3.85
N GLN A 208 -12.61 -6.92 4.24
CA GLN A 208 -11.96 -5.62 4.13
C GLN A 208 -11.59 -5.31 2.67
N LEU A 209 -11.25 -6.31 1.87
CA LEU A 209 -11.06 -6.15 0.43
C LEU A 209 -12.39 -5.87 -0.30
N GLU A 210 -13.49 -6.53 0.05
CA GLU A 210 -14.81 -6.20 -0.49
C GLU A 210 -15.21 -4.78 -0.11
N SER A 211 -14.96 -4.39 1.14
CA SER A 211 -15.25 -3.03 1.64
C SER A 211 -14.43 -1.98 0.89
N ALA A 212 -13.14 -2.24 0.65
CA ALA A 212 -12.29 -1.38 -0.16
C ALA A 212 -12.77 -1.32 -1.63
N SER A 213 -13.18 -2.45 -2.20
CA SER A 213 -13.72 -2.51 -3.57
C SER A 213 -15.01 -1.71 -3.71
N ASP A 214 -15.94 -1.82 -2.76
CA ASP A 214 -17.18 -1.01 -2.73
C ASP A 214 -16.85 0.48 -2.61
N ARG A 215 -15.89 0.86 -1.76
CA ARG A 215 -15.52 2.26 -1.57
C ARG A 215 -14.86 2.88 -2.79
N VAL A 216 -13.96 2.16 -3.42
CA VAL A 216 -13.33 2.59 -4.67
C VAL A 216 -14.38 2.72 -5.78
N PHE A 217 -15.35 1.79 -5.87
CA PHE A 217 -16.44 1.92 -6.83
C PHE A 217 -17.28 3.18 -6.57
N TYR A 218 -17.71 3.42 -5.33
CA TYR A 218 -18.50 4.61 -4.96
C TYR A 218 -17.78 5.92 -5.28
N ILE A 219 -16.47 6.01 -4.98
CA ILE A 219 -15.65 7.18 -5.29
C ILE A 219 -15.68 7.47 -6.79
N TYR A 220 -15.36 6.47 -7.62
CA TYR A 220 -15.27 6.70 -9.06
C TYR A 220 -16.63 6.83 -9.75
N GLU A 221 -17.68 6.20 -9.23
CA GLU A 221 -19.06 6.40 -9.74
C GLU A 221 -19.48 7.85 -9.53
N THR A 222 -19.30 8.38 -8.31
CA THR A 222 -19.58 9.77 -7.97
C THR A 222 -18.79 10.74 -8.85
N LEU A 223 -17.50 10.51 -9.05
CA LEU A 223 -16.64 11.36 -9.87
C LEU A 223 -16.97 11.26 -11.37
N HIS A 224 -17.30 10.06 -11.87
CA HIS A 224 -17.69 9.86 -13.26
C HIS A 224 -19.02 10.55 -13.60
N GLU A 225 -20.02 10.48 -12.71
CA GLU A 225 -21.27 11.21 -12.88
C GLU A 225 -21.05 12.73 -12.84
N CYS A 226 -20.18 13.20 -11.94
CA CYS A 226 -19.78 14.59 -11.85
C CYS A 226 -19.10 15.07 -13.15
N GLU A 227 -18.11 14.33 -13.64
CA GLU A 227 -17.41 14.60 -14.90
C GLU A 227 -18.38 14.64 -16.08
N SER A 228 -19.27 13.65 -16.17
CA SER A 228 -20.27 13.56 -17.24
C SER A 228 -21.24 14.75 -17.20
N PHE A 229 -21.67 15.17 -16.01
CA PHE A 229 -22.52 16.34 -15.84
C PHE A 229 -21.80 17.63 -16.25
N LEU A 230 -20.56 17.84 -15.79
CA LEU A 230 -19.76 19.03 -16.11
C LEU A 230 -19.49 19.15 -17.62
N ASN A 231 -19.13 18.04 -18.28
CA ASN A 231 -18.89 18.01 -19.72
C ASN A 231 -20.13 18.39 -20.56
N GLN A 232 -21.34 18.06 -20.09
CA GLN A 232 -22.59 18.45 -20.75
C GLN A 232 -22.91 19.95 -20.61
N HIS A 233 -22.28 20.65 -19.65
CA HIS A 233 -22.61 22.03 -19.27
C HIS A 233 -21.43 23.01 -19.44
N ASP A 234 -20.35 22.61 -20.13
CA ASP A 234 -19.08 23.36 -20.25
C ASP A 234 -19.18 24.69 -21.04
N GLN A 235 -20.36 25.03 -21.59
CA GLN A 235 -20.59 26.25 -22.38
C GLN A 235 -21.10 27.46 -21.56
N THR A 236 -21.44 27.32 -20.28
CA THR A 236 -21.89 28.46 -19.46
C THR A 236 -20.72 29.17 -18.78
N ILE A 237 -20.60 30.48 -19.03
CA ILE A 237 -19.62 31.42 -18.44
C ILE A 237 -19.49 31.15 -16.94
N ARG A 238 -18.37 30.54 -16.53
CA ARG A 238 -18.04 30.27 -15.13
C ARG A 238 -17.90 31.60 -14.41
N LYS A 239 -18.72 31.85 -13.40
CA LYS A 239 -18.46 32.95 -12.46
C LYS A 239 -17.42 32.44 -11.47
N ASP A 240 -16.41 33.22 -11.13
CA ASP A 240 -15.36 32.83 -10.16
C ASP A 240 -15.86 32.78 -8.69
N SER A 241 -17.17 32.60 -8.46
CA SER A 241 -17.77 32.62 -7.13
C SER A 241 -18.25 31.23 -6.75
N ILE A 242 -17.52 30.60 -5.83
CA ILE A 242 -17.91 29.35 -5.18
C ILE A 242 -18.77 29.72 -3.94
N PRO A 243 -19.93 29.07 -3.73
CA PRO A 243 -20.75 29.29 -2.54
C PRO A 243 -19.98 29.06 -1.23
N PRO A 244 -20.22 29.86 -0.16
CA PRO A 244 -19.56 29.70 1.13
C PRO A 244 -19.68 28.28 1.72
N ASP A 245 -20.86 27.65 1.62
CA ASP A 245 -21.08 26.30 2.13
C ASP A 245 -20.21 25.26 1.40
N THR A 246 -19.95 25.44 0.11
CA THR A 246 -19.05 24.55 -0.65
C THR A 246 -17.59 24.79 -0.28
N LEU A 247 -17.19 26.06 -0.09
CA LEU A 247 -15.85 26.40 0.37
C LEU A 247 -15.57 25.79 1.75
N ASP A 248 -16.50 25.88 2.69
CA ASP A 248 -16.36 25.30 4.04
C ASP A 248 -16.12 23.77 3.99
N ILE A 249 -16.81 23.04 3.10
CA ILE A 249 -16.56 21.60 2.90
C ILE A 249 -15.16 21.35 2.36
N ILE A 250 -14.71 22.13 1.38
CA ILE A 250 -13.39 22.00 0.76
C ILE A 250 -12.29 22.32 1.78
N ASP A 251 -12.43 23.41 2.52
CA ASP A 251 -11.46 23.87 3.51
C ASP A 251 -11.34 22.84 4.63
N LYS A 252 -12.46 22.32 5.17
CA LYS A 252 -12.45 21.25 6.17
C LYS A 252 -11.78 19.98 5.66
N PHE A 253 -12.09 19.55 4.43
CA PHE A 253 -11.47 18.36 3.87
C PHE A 253 -9.96 18.55 3.64
N HIS A 254 -9.55 19.73 3.18
CA HIS A 254 -8.16 20.09 3.00
C HIS A 254 -7.41 20.14 4.35
N ASP A 255 -8.01 20.71 5.39
CA ASP A 255 -7.45 20.74 6.74
C ASP A 255 -7.30 19.33 7.32
N VAL A 256 -8.31 18.46 7.15
CA VAL A 256 -8.23 17.05 7.52
C VAL A 256 -7.09 16.35 6.79
N PHE A 257 -6.96 16.58 5.49
CA PHE A 257 -5.89 16.01 4.67
C PHE A 257 -4.50 16.46 5.17
N LEU A 258 -4.26 17.77 5.27
CA LEU A 258 -2.96 18.30 5.68
C LEU A 258 -2.59 17.89 7.10
N THR A 259 -3.54 17.98 8.04
CA THR A 259 -3.28 17.63 9.44
C THR A 259 -2.97 16.14 9.58
N SER A 260 -3.78 15.27 8.95
CA SER A 260 -3.60 13.82 9.08
C SER A 260 -2.36 13.31 8.33
N MET A 261 -2.04 13.88 7.16
CA MET A 261 -0.83 13.48 6.44
C MET A 261 0.45 13.99 7.13
N SER A 262 0.37 15.13 7.83
CA SER A 262 1.49 15.65 8.64
C SER A 262 1.67 14.91 9.96
N ASP A 263 0.62 14.26 10.46
CA ASP A 263 0.66 13.36 11.61
C ASP A 263 1.02 11.94 11.16
N ASP A 264 2.31 11.70 10.91
CA ASP A 264 2.86 10.37 10.62
C ASP A 264 2.17 9.62 9.44
N LEU A 265 1.74 10.35 8.40
CA LEU A 265 1.05 9.80 7.23
C LEU A 265 -0.24 9.03 7.59
N HIS A 266 -1.10 9.61 8.42
CA HIS A 266 -2.34 8.99 8.92
C HIS A 266 -3.45 8.86 7.85
N THR A 267 -3.18 8.06 6.81
CA THR A 267 -4.06 7.82 5.65
C THR A 267 -5.49 7.35 5.98
N PRO A 268 -5.77 6.56 7.04
CA PRO A 268 -7.16 6.15 7.32
C PRO A 268 -8.12 7.32 7.56
N VAL A 269 -7.64 8.40 8.19
CA VAL A 269 -8.46 9.59 8.47
C VAL A 269 -8.72 10.37 7.19
N VAL A 270 -7.73 10.46 6.30
CA VAL A 270 -7.88 11.07 4.97
C VAL A 270 -8.93 10.33 4.14
N LEU A 271 -8.86 9.00 4.10
CA LEU A 271 -9.82 8.17 3.38
C LEU A 271 -11.25 8.36 3.92
N ALA A 272 -11.42 8.44 5.24
CA ALA A 272 -12.72 8.71 5.85
C ALA A 272 -13.23 10.12 5.50
N GLY A 273 -12.33 11.12 5.49
CA GLY A 273 -12.62 12.53 5.18
C GLY A 273 -13.19 12.77 3.78
N MET A 274 -12.97 11.86 2.82
CA MET A 274 -13.55 11.97 1.47
C MET A 274 -15.09 11.88 1.46
N SER A 275 -15.71 11.37 2.53
CA SER A 275 -17.15 11.13 2.58
C SER A 275 -17.99 12.39 2.36
N ASP A 276 -17.60 13.51 2.96
CA ASP A 276 -18.38 14.76 2.93
C ASP A 276 -18.36 15.47 1.57
N PRO A 277 -17.20 15.65 0.89
CA PRO A 277 -17.20 16.18 -0.47
C PRO A 277 -17.93 15.25 -1.45
N LEU A 278 -17.77 13.92 -1.35
CA LEU A 278 -18.48 12.97 -2.23
C LEU A 278 -20.00 13.01 -2.03
N LYS A 279 -20.49 13.05 -0.78
CA LYS A 279 -21.91 13.24 -0.49
C LYS A 279 -22.43 14.54 -1.09
N SER A 280 -21.66 15.63 -0.95
CA SER A 280 -22.02 16.93 -1.48
C SER A 280 -22.11 16.95 -3.01
N ILE A 281 -21.20 16.24 -3.70
CA ILE A 281 -21.27 16.03 -5.16
C ILE A 281 -22.56 15.30 -5.53
N ASN A 282 -22.84 14.14 -4.92
CA ASN A 282 -24.06 13.37 -5.20
C ASN A 282 -25.34 14.18 -4.94
N ASP A 283 -25.38 14.92 -3.83
CA ASP A 283 -26.47 15.84 -3.50
C ASP A 283 -26.72 16.88 -4.61
N LEU A 284 -25.65 17.49 -5.13
CA LEU A 284 -25.73 18.51 -6.18
C LEU A 284 -26.13 17.93 -7.54
N LEU A 285 -25.72 16.71 -7.86
CA LEU A 285 -26.10 16.00 -9.09
C LEU A 285 -27.58 15.64 -9.12
N HIS A 286 -28.13 15.20 -7.99
CA HIS A 286 -29.50 14.69 -7.95
C HIS A 286 -30.54 15.72 -7.49
N THR A 287 -30.15 16.77 -6.76
CA THR A 287 -31.08 17.82 -6.33
C THR A 287 -31.38 18.80 -7.45
N ARG A 288 -32.51 18.68 -8.14
CA ARG A 288 -32.84 19.50 -9.32
C ARG A 288 -33.45 20.88 -9.05
N LYS A 289 -33.88 21.20 -7.82
CA LYS A 289 -34.59 22.45 -7.49
C LYS A 289 -34.07 23.10 -6.20
N GLY A 290 -34.12 24.44 -6.12
CA GLY A 290 -33.80 25.22 -4.92
C GLY A 290 -32.49 26.01 -5.01
N LYS A 291 -32.05 26.60 -3.89
CA LYS A 291 -30.84 27.45 -3.81
C LYS A 291 -29.57 26.73 -4.30
N LYS A 292 -29.52 25.40 -4.19
CA LYS A 292 -28.45 24.53 -4.71
C LYS A 292 -28.34 24.48 -6.25
N GLN A 293 -29.17 25.21 -6.99
CA GLN A 293 -29.03 25.37 -8.44
C GLN A 293 -28.06 26.50 -8.79
N GLN A 294 -27.98 27.52 -7.94
CA GLN A 294 -27.08 28.65 -8.13
C GLN A 294 -25.64 28.18 -7.89
N PHE A 295 -24.74 28.51 -8.82
CA PHE A 295 -23.32 28.11 -8.79
C PHE A 295 -23.07 26.61 -8.70
N ARG A 296 -24.02 25.77 -9.14
CA ARG A 296 -23.89 24.31 -9.06
C ARG A 296 -22.68 23.78 -9.82
N ILE A 297 -22.44 24.30 -11.02
CA ILE A 297 -21.35 23.85 -11.88
C ILE A 297 -20.01 24.20 -11.23
N GLU A 298 -19.91 25.41 -10.68
CA GLU A 298 -18.76 25.90 -9.93
C GLU A 298 -18.50 25.05 -8.69
N SER A 299 -19.55 24.75 -7.89
CA SER A 299 -19.44 23.89 -6.71
C SER A 299 -19.00 22.47 -7.06
N LEU A 300 -19.60 21.85 -8.08
CA LEU A 300 -19.24 20.51 -8.54
C LEU A 300 -17.79 20.47 -9.02
N SER A 301 -17.37 21.43 -9.85
CA SER A 301 -16.00 21.51 -10.34
C SER A 301 -14.98 21.71 -9.20
N ALA A 302 -15.31 22.52 -8.19
CA ALA A 302 -14.42 22.76 -7.06
C ALA A 302 -14.28 21.54 -6.13
N LEU A 303 -15.40 20.87 -5.82
CA LEU A 303 -15.41 19.65 -5.01
C LEU A 303 -14.70 18.49 -5.71
N GLU A 304 -14.98 18.30 -7.01
CA GLU A 304 -14.35 17.28 -7.85
C GLU A 304 -12.83 17.45 -7.89
N LYS A 305 -12.36 18.68 -8.11
CA LYS A 305 -10.95 19.00 -8.08
C LYS A 305 -10.32 18.69 -6.72
N SER A 306 -10.96 19.10 -5.62
CA SER A 306 -10.45 18.85 -4.26
C SER A 306 -10.28 17.35 -3.97
N VAL A 307 -11.26 16.52 -4.35
CA VAL A 307 -11.16 15.05 -4.21
C VAL A 307 -10.05 14.49 -5.09
N ARG A 308 -9.93 14.95 -6.35
CA ARG A 308 -8.87 14.51 -7.26
C ARG A 308 -7.47 14.83 -6.79
N ASP A 309 -7.25 16.01 -6.22
CA ASP A 309 -5.94 16.41 -5.72
C ASP A 309 -5.48 15.44 -4.61
N VAL A 310 -6.37 15.07 -3.68
CA VAL A 310 -6.08 14.08 -2.64
C VAL A 310 -5.88 12.68 -3.21
N LEU A 311 -6.76 12.22 -4.12
CA LEU A 311 -6.59 10.92 -4.78
C LEU A 311 -5.26 10.82 -5.53
N THR A 312 -4.76 11.93 -6.09
CA THR A 312 -3.48 11.99 -6.80
C THR A 312 -2.33 11.70 -5.83
N VAL A 313 -2.31 12.38 -4.69
CA VAL A 313 -1.29 12.16 -3.64
C VAL A 313 -1.33 10.73 -3.12
N LEU A 314 -2.53 10.18 -2.91
CA LEU A 314 -2.70 8.80 -2.45
C LEU A 314 -2.41 7.75 -3.54
N GLY A 315 -2.12 8.14 -4.78
CA GLY A 315 -1.90 7.22 -5.90
C GLY A 315 -3.16 6.44 -6.30
N LEU A 316 -4.34 6.98 -6.01
CA LEU A 316 -5.67 6.44 -6.33
C LEU A 316 -6.30 7.12 -7.55
N MET A 317 -5.58 7.95 -8.30
CA MET A 317 -6.12 8.50 -9.55
C MET A 317 -6.01 7.50 -10.70
N PRO A 318 -7.13 7.15 -11.36
CA PRO A 318 -7.11 6.37 -12.59
C PRO A 318 -6.93 7.27 -13.82
N ALA A 319 -6.62 6.66 -14.97
CA ALA A 319 -6.60 7.37 -16.24
C ALA A 319 -8.03 7.68 -16.76
N SER A 320 -8.99 6.80 -16.44
CA SER A 320 -10.40 6.93 -16.81
C SER A 320 -11.28 6.33 -15.71
N TYR A 321 -12.25 7.10 -15.22
CA TYR A 321 -13.21 6.58 -14.24
C TYR A 321 -14.09 5.49 -14.84
N PHE A 322 -14.54 5.68 -16.09
CA PHE A 322 -15.37 4.71 -16.80
C PHE A 322 -14.68 3.34 -16.90
N GLU A 323 -13.42 3.31 -17.34
CA GLU A 323 -12.67 2.06 -17.51
C GLU A 323 -12.50 1.32 -16.17
N VAL A 324 -12.17 2.04 -15.09
CA VAL A 324 -12.03 1.42 -13.78
C VAL A 324 -13.36 0.91 -13.23
N LEU A 325 -14.47 1.62 -13.47
CA LEU A 325 -15.80 1.12 -13.10
C LEU A 325 -16.15 -0.18 -13.81
N GLN A 326 -15.82 -0.31 -15.10
CA GLN A 326 -16.00 -1.57 -15.85
C GLN A 326 -15.10 -2.68 -15.28
N GLN A 327 -13.82 -2.40 -15.04
CA GLN A 327 -12.91 -3.39 -14.47
C GLN A 327 -13.34 -3.84 -13.06
N LEU A 328 -13.84 -2.93 -12.22
CA LEU A 328 -14.40 -3.28 -10.91
C LEU A 328 -15.63 -4.20 -11.03
N LYS A 329 -16.50 -3.94 -12.02
CA LYS A 329 -17.63 -4.80 -12.37
C LYS A 329 -17.18 -6.19 -12.82
N GLU A 330 -16.21 -6.27 -13.73
CA GLU A 330 -15.62 -7.54 -14.18
C GLU A 330 -15.04 -8.35 -13.01
N LYS A 331 -14.31 -7.69 -12.11
CA LYS A 331 -13.77 -8.33 -10.92
C LYS A 331 -14.87 -8.83 -9.99
N ALA A 332 -15.95 -8.07 -9.80
CA ALA A 332 -17.09 -8.49 -9.00
C ALA A 332 -17.82 -9.70 -9.62
N LEU A 333 -18.05 -9.69 -10.93
CA LEU A 333 -18.62 -10.82 -11.68
C LEU A 333 -17.77 -12.09 -11.54
N LYS A 334 -16.44 -11.96 -11.64
CA LYS A 334 -15.52 -13.07 -11.42
C LYS A 334 -15.62 -13.65 -10.00
N ARG A 335 -15.73 -12.81 -8.97
CA ARG A 335 -15.94 -13.26 -7.58
C ARG A 335 -17.31 -13.91 -7.38
N ALA A 336 -18.34 -13.40 -8.06
CA ALA A 336 -19.69 -13.95 -8.04
C ALA A 336 -19.86 -15.22 -8.89
N ASN A 337 -18.86 -15.57 -9.72
CA ASN A 337 -18.94 -16.62 -10.73
C ASN A 337 -20.15 -16.43 -11.67
N LEU A 338 -20.35 -15.20 -12.13
CA LEU A 338 -21.41 -14.80 -13.06
C LEU A 338 -20.81 -14.09 -14.26
N THR A 339 -21.52 -14.11 -15.39
CA THR A 339 -21.28 -13.23 -16.53
C THR A 339 -22.18 -12.00 -16.45
N GLU A 340 -21.89 -10.97 -17.24
CA GLU A 340 -22.78 -9.81 -17.33
C GLU A 340 -24.16 -10.21 -17.88
N ASP A 341 -24.20 -11.13 -18.85
CA ASP A 341 -25.44 -11.67 -19.41
C ASP A 341 -26.32 -12.36 -18.35
N ASP A 342 -25.71 -13.10 -17.41
CA ASP A 342 -26.46 -13.72 -16.30
C ASP A 342 -27.16 -12.67 -15.42
N VAL A 343 -26.50 -11.53 -15.19
CA VAL A 343 -27.05 -10.42 -14.39
C VAL A 343 -28.15 -9.71 -15.17
N LEU A 344 -27.95 -9.45 -16.46
CA LEU A 344 -28.94 -8.82 -17.33
C LEU A 344 -30.20 -9.69 -17.46
N GLN A 345 -30.04 -11.00 -17.62
CA GLN A 345 -31.16 -11.95 -17.63
C GLN A 345 -31.95 -11.88 -16.31
N LYS A 346 -31.26 -11.86 -15.16
CA LYS A 346 -31.93 -11.70 -13.84
C LYS A 346 -32.66 -10.37 -13.72
N ILE A 347 -32.14 -9.29 -14.30
CA ILE A 347 -32.83 -7.99 -14.34
C ILE A 347 -34.13 -8.09 -15.15
N GLU A 348 -34.09 -8.74 -16.32
CA GLU A 348 -35.28 -8.95 -17.17
C GLU A 348 -36.33 -9.84 -16.48
N GLU A 349 -35.90 -10.97 -15.90
CA GLU A 349 -36.77 -11.86 -15.12
C GLU A 349 -37.44 -11.12 -13.96
N ARG A 350 -36.69 -10.26 -13.27
CA ARG A 350 -37.22 -9.41 -12.20
C ARG A 350 -38.21 -8.38 -12.75
N ALA A 351 -37.94 -7.75 -13.88
CA ALA A 351 -38.85 -6.80 -14.50
C ALA A 351 -40.18 -7.48 -14.90
N ALA A 352 -40.12 -8.68 -15.48
CA ALA A 352 -41.29 -9.49 -15.80
C ALA A 352 -42.09 -9.87 -14.55
N ALA A 353 -41.42 -10.29 -13.47
CA ALA A 353 -42.07 -10.58 -12.19
C ALA A 353 -42.81 -9.36 -11.63
N ARG A 354 -42.22 -8.15 -11.73
CA ARG A 354 -42.88 -6.91 -11.30
C ARG A 354 -44.12 -6.57 -12.14
N ILE A 355 -44.08 -6.78 -13.45
CA ILE A 355 -45.24 -6.58 -14.35
C ILE A 355 -46.37 -7.54 -13.96
N GLN A 356 -46.04 -8.79 -13.64
CA GLN A 356 -46.98 -9.82 -13.22
C GLN A 356 -47.41 -9.70 -11.74
N LYS A 357 -46.91 -8.69 -11.01
CA LYS A 357 -47.13 -8.46 -9.57
C LYS A 357 -46.63 -9.60 -8.67
N GLU A 358 -45.67 -10.40 -9.14
CA GLU A 358 -44.97 -11.45 -8.40
C GLU A 358 -43.85 -10.85 -7.53
N TYR A 359 -44.21 -10.02 -6.54
CA TYR A 359 -43.23 -9.28 -5.74
C TYR A 359 -42.24 -10.18 -4.98
N ALA A 360 -42.71 -11.32 -4.45
CA ALA A 360 -41.85 -12.29 -3.78
C ALA A 360 -40.74 -12.82 -4.68
N LYS A 361 -41.03 -13.07 -5.96
CA LYS A 361 -40.04 -13.53 -6.94
C LYS A 361 -39.05 -12.40 -7.30
N SER A 362 -39.55 -11.18 -7.48
CA SER A 362 -38.70 -10.00 -7.68
C SER A 362 -37.71 -9.80 -6.53
N ASP A 363 -38.16 -9.97 -5.29
CA ASP A 363 -37.32 -9.81 -4.10
C ASP A 363 -36.34 -10.97 -3.93
N ALA A 364 -36.74 -12.20 -4.27
CA ALA A 364 -35.83 -13.35 -4.30
C ALA A 364 -34.66 -13.13 -5.28
N ILE A 365 -34.94 -12.68 -6.51
CA ILE A 365 -33.88 -12.39 -7.50
C ILE A 365 -32.91 -11.33 -6.99
N ARG A 366 -33.43 -10.25 -6.39
CA ARG A 366 -32.59 -9.20 -5.81
C ARG A 366 -31.71 -9.75 -4.68
N LYS A 367 -32.28 -10.60 -3.81
CA LYS A 367 -31.55 -11.22 -2.70
C LYS A 367 -30.46 -12.17 -3.20
N ASP A 368 -30.75 -12.99 -4.19
CA ASP A 368 -29.79 -13.94 -4.76
C ASP A 368 -28.56 -13.23 -5.34
N LEU A 369 -28.77 -12.11 -6.04
CA LEU A 369 -27.67 -11.26 -6.51
C LEU A 369 -26.91 -10.60 -5.36
N ALA A 370 -27.61 -10.10 -4.34
CA ALA A 370 -26.98 -9.46 -3.19
C ALA A 370 -26.11 -10.45 -2.38
N VAL A 371 -26.51 -11.73 -2.31
CA VAL A 371 -25.73 -12.80 -1.65
C VAL A 371 -24.35 -12.97 -2.28
N VAL A 372 -24.22 -12.73 -3.58
CA VAL A 372 -22.94 -12.84 -4.31
C VAL A 372 -22.26 -11.48 -4.56
N GLY A 373 -22.73 -10.40 -3.92
CA GLY A 373 -22.09 -9.09 -3.99
C GLY A 373 -22.52 -8.24 -5.19
N ILE A 374 -23.70 -8.49 -5.75
CA ILE A 374 -24.28 -7.69 -6.85
C ILE A 374 -25.54 -6.97 -6.35
N THR A 375 -25.54 -5.64 -6.38
CA THR A 375 -26.69 -4.83 -5.98
C THR A 375 -27.37 -4.22 -7.20
N LEU A 376 -28.70 -4.36 -7.27
CA LEU A 376 -29.53 -3.74 -8.30
C LEU A 376 -29.97 -2.34 -7.88
N MET A 377 -29.90 -1.39 -8.81
CA MET A 377 -30.29 0.00 -8.64
C MET A 377 -31.42 0.34 -9.60
N ASP A 378 -32.58 0.69 -9.07
CA ASP A 378 -33.73 1.08 -9.89
C ASP A 378 -33.72 2.59 -10.10
N SER A 379 -33.78 3.03 -11.37
CA SER A 379 -33.90 4.44 -11.75
C SER A 379 -35.08 4.65 -12.71
N PRO A 380 -35.51 5.90 -12.98
CA PRO A 380 -36.50 6.18 -14.01
C PRO A 380 -36.10 5.69 -15.41
N ASN A 381 -34.81 5.51 -15.67
CA ASN A 381 -34.27 5.08 -16.96
C ASN A 381 -34.08 3.55 -17.06
N GLY A 382 -34.43 2.81 -16.00
CA GLY A 382 -34.27 1.35 -15.93
C GLY A 382 -33.49 0.89 -14.70
N THR A 383 -33.33 -0.43 -14.59
CA THR A 383 -32.55 -1.08 -13.53
C THR A 383 -31.11 -1.27 -14.00
N THR A 384 -30.15 -0.76 -13.25
CA THR A 384 -28.71 -1.02 -13.41
C THR A 384 -28.20 -1.86 -12.25
N TRP A 385 -26.91 -2.21 -12.27
CA TRP A 385 -26.27 -2.95 -11.19
C TRP A 385 -24.89 -2.38 -10.87
N ARG A 386 -24.46 -2.59 -9.61
CA ARG A 386 -23.11 -2.29 -9.14
C ARG A 386 -22.56 -3.39 -8.23
N PRO A 387 -21.22 -3.50 -8.10
CA PRO A 387 -20.58 -4.27 -7.05
C PRO A 387 -21.00 -3.77 -5.66
N ALA A 388 -21.10 -4.70 -4.72
CA ALA A 388 -21.32 -4.43 -3.30
C ALA A 388 -20.68 -5.54 -2.46
N ILE A 389 -20.60 -5.30 -1.15
CA ILE A 389 -20.18 -6.35 -0.20
C ILE A 389 -21.22 -7.47 -0.23
N PRO A 390 -20.84 -8.75 -0.40
CA PRO A 390 -21.77 -9.88 -0.34
C PRO A 390 -22.59 -9.90 0.95
N LEU A 391 -23.90 -10.14 0.86
CA LEU A 391 -24.81 -10.08 2.01
C LEU A 391 -24.34 -10.93 3.23
N PRO A 392 -23.86 -12.18 3.07
CA PRO A 392 -23.36 -12.98 4.21
C PRO A 392 -22.14 -12.38 4.90
N LEU A 393 -21.36 -11.57 4.16
CA LEU A 393 -20.19 -10.89 4.68
C LEU A 393 -20.57 -9.59 5.41
N GLN A 394 -21.64 -8.91 4.98
CA GLN A 394 -22.16 -7.72 5.67
C GLN A 394 -22.61 -8.03 7.11
N GLU A 395 -23.08 -9.25 7.38
CA GLU A 395 -23.48 -9.68 8.74
C GLU A 395 -22.30 -9.85 9.71
N LEU A 396 -21.06 -9.80 9.20
CA LEU A 396 -19.81 -9.92 9.97
C LEU A 396 -19.13 -8.56 10.25
N LEU A 397 -19.65 -7.47 9.65
CA LEU A 397 -19.23 -6.08 9.90
C LEU A 397 -19.98 -5.50 11.10
#